data_AF-A0AAJ7BVF9-F1
#
_entry.id   AF-A0AAJ7BVF9-F1
#
_cell.length_a   1.000
_cell.length_b   1.000
_cell.length_c   1.000
_cell.angle_alpha   90.00
_cell.angle_beta   90.00
_cell.angle_gamma   90.00
#
_symmetry.space_group_name_H-M   'P 1'
#
loop_
_entity.id
_entity.type
_entity.pdbx_description
1 polymer ?
#
loop_
_entity_poly.entity_id
_entity_poly.type
_entity_poly.pdbx_seq_one_letter_code
_entity_poly.pdbx_strand_id
1 'polypeptide(L)'
;MKDVDVICYTKGPGMGAPLTVVALVARTVAQLYNKPIVAVNHCIGHIEMGRLITGSKNPTVLYVSGGNTQVIAYAKQRYRIFGETIDIAVGNCLDRFARLLKLSNDPSPGYNIEQLAKKGQKFAPLPYVVKGMDVSFSGILSHVEDRLQGWLDSKEFSPEDLCFSLQEVVFAMLIEITERAMAHTCSNEVLIVGGVGCNERLQQMMNIMCKERNAILYATDERFCIDNGLMIAVAGLLQYKSNGPTPWLQTTCVQRYRTDDVLISWRK
;
A
#
# COMPACT_ATOMS: atom_id res chain seq x y z
N MET A 1 -29.54 11.56 3.64
CA MET A 1 -28.84 12.61 2.86
C MET A 1 -28.95 14.01 3.47
N LYS A 2 -29.85 14.26 4.44
CA LYS A 2 -29.91 15.55 5.12
C LYS A 2 -28.62 15.86 5.90
N ASP A 3 -28.03 14.84 6.51
CA ASP A 3 -26.82 14.95 7.34
C ASP A 3 -25.50 14.79 6.57
N VAL A 4 -25.55 14.78 5.23
CA VAL A 4 -24.36 14.62 4.37
C VAL A 4 -24.11 15.93 3.64
N ASP A 5 -22.95 16.54 3.86
CA ASP A 5 -22.59 17.83 3.26
C ASP A 5 -21.81 17.72 1.95
N VAL A 6 -21.07 16.63 1.75
CA VAL A 6 -20.21 16.45 0.58
C VAL A 6 -20.08 14.97 0.21
N ILE A 7 -20.05 14.68 -1.09
CA ILE A 7 -19.81 13.34 -1.63
C ILE A 7 -18.35 13.24 -2.07
N CYS A 8 -17.60 12.28 -1.53
CA CYS A 8 -16.21 12.04 -1.89
C CYS A 8 -16.09 10.69 -2.61
N TYR A 9 -15.25 10.60 -3.63
CA TYR A 9 -15.02 9.35 -4.33
C TYR A 9 -13.57 9.20 -4.80
N THR A 10 -13.16 7.96 -5.03
CA THR A 10 -11.83 7.64 -5.57
C THR A 10 -11.77 8.00 -7.04
N LYS A 11 -11.00 9.04 -7.39
CA LYS A 11 -10.68 9.39 -8.77
C LYS A 11 -9.63 8.46 -9.37
N GLY A 12 -8.69 7.99 -8.54
CA GLY A 12 -7.62 7.08 -8.92
C GLY A 12 -6.42 7.19 -7.97
N PRO A 13 -5.34 6.43 -8.19
CA PRO A 13 -5.17 5.46 -9.28
C PRO A 13 -6.04 4.20 -9.09
N GLY A 14 -6.12 3.34 -10.11
CA GLY A 14 -6.88 2.09 -10.02
C GLY A 14 -7.32 1.51 -11.35
N MET A 15 -8.05 0.39 -11.28
CA MET A 15 -8.60 -0.31 -12.46
C MET A 15 -9.67 0.53 -13.15
N GLY A 16 -9.65 0.58 -14.48
CA GLY A 16 -10.49 1.49 -15.26
C GLY A 16 -11.98 1.25 -15.06
N ALA A 17 -12.44 0.01 -15.23
CA ALA A 17 -13.86 -0.31 -15.11
C ALA A 17 -14.44 0.00 -13.71
N PRO A 18 -13.82 -0.43 -12.58
CA PRO A 18 -14.28 -0.03 -11.26
C PRO A 18 -14.27 1.49 -11.03
N LEU A 19 -13.22 2.20 -11.46
CA LEU A 19 -13.16 3.66 -11.30
C LEU A 19 -14.29 4.37 -12.06
N THR A 20 -14.62 3.92 -13.27
CA THR A 20 -15.74 4.46 -14.05
C THR A 20 -17.06 4.28 -13.33
N VAL A 21 -17.30 3.09 -12.76
CA VAL A 21 -18.52 2.81 -11.98
C VAL A 21 -18.59 3.73 -10.75
N VAL A 22 -17.51 3.85 -10.00
CA VAL A 22 -17.45 4.71 -8.80
C VAL A 22 -17.71 6.18 -9.16
N ALA A 23 -17.07 6.70 -10.21
CA ALA A 23 -17.29 8.07 -10.67
C ALA A 23 -18.73 8.31 -11.12
N LEU A 24 -19.32 7.36 -11.86
CA LEU A 24 -20.72 7.43 -12.31
C LEU A 24 -21.68 7.49 -11.12
N VAL A 25 -21.54 6.57 -10.15
CA VAL A 25 -22.40 6.53 -8.96
C VAL A 25 -22.25 7.80 -8.14
N ALA A 26 -21.03 8.25 -7.86
CA ALA A 26 -20.79 9.45 -7.07
C ALA A 26 -21.38 10.71 -7.72
N ARG A 27 -21.21 10.85 -9.05
CA ARG A 27 -21.80 11.96 -9.83
C ARG A 27 -23.33 11.92 -9.79
N THR A 28 -23.93 10.75 -10.00
CA THR A 28 -25.39 10.58 -9.94
C THR A 28 -25.95 10.97 -8.57
N VAL A 29 -25.32 10.49 -7.49
CA VAL A 29 -25.73 10.82 -6.12
C VAL A 29 -25.57 12.32 -5.83
N ALA A 30 -24.44 12.91 -6.23
CA ALA A 30 -24.19 14.34 -6.06
C ALA A 30 -25.23 15.20 -6.79
N GLN A 31 -25.60 14.85 -8.03
CA GLN A 31 -26.62 15.55 -8.80
C GLN A 31 -28.03 15.36 -8.22
N LEU A 32 -28.42 14.12 -7.92
CA LEU A 32 -29.76 13.80 -7.43
C LEU A 32 -30.10 14.56 -6.14
N TYR A 33 -29.11 14.75 -5.27
CA TYR A 33 -29.28 15.40 -3.98
C TYR A 33 -28.71 16.82 -3.90
N ASN A 34 -28.27 17.37 -5.04
CA ASN A 34 -27.63 18.69 -5.14
C ASN A 34 -26.52 18.89 -4.09
N LYS A 35 -25.61 17.91 -3.98
CA LYS A 35 -24.48 17.92 -3.04
C LYS A 35 -23.16 18.21 -3.76
N PRO A 36 -22.26 19.01 -3.15
CA PRO A 36 -20.89 19.14 -3.63
C PRO A 36 -20.19 17.79 -3.72
N ILE A 37 -19.26 17.67 -4.67
CA ILE A 37 -18.50 16.45 -4.93
C ILE A 37 -16.99 16.71 -4.92
N VAL A 38 -16.22 15.78 -4.35
CA VAL A 38 -14.76 15.84 -4.29
C VAL A 38 -14.16 14.56 -4.86
N ALA A 39 -13.23 14.76 -5.80
CA ALA A 39 -12.50 13.70 -6.46
C ALA A 39 -11.15 13.49 -5.75
N VAL A 40 -10.99 12.34 -5.11
CA VAL A 40 -9.90 12.06 -4.16
C VAL A 40 -8.88 11.11 -4.77
N ASN A 41 -7.60 11.36 -4.51
CA ASN A 41 -6.53 10.41 -4.83
C ASN A 41 -6.50 9.27 -3.80
N HIS A 42 -6.54 8.03 -4.28
CA HIS A 42 -6.60 6.82 -3.46
C HIS A 42 -5.41 6.69 -2.50
N CYS A 43 -4.19 6.91 -2.99
CA CYS A 43 -2.97 6.80 -2.19
C CYS A 43 -2.96 7.84 -1.06
N ILE A 44 -3.43 9.06 -1.34
CA ILE A 44 -3.58 10.11 -0.32
C ILE A 44 -4.64 9.76 0.71
N GLY A 45 -5.72 9.09 0.30
CA GLY A 45 -6.71 8.52 1.20
C GLY A 45 -6.07 7.64 2.27
N HIS A 46 -5.27 6.66 1.84
CA HIS A 46 -4.49 5.78 2.73
C HIS A 46 -3.59 6.56 3.68
N ILE A 47 -2.81 7.51 3.15
CA ILE A 47 -1.85 8.30 3.95
C ILE A 47 -2.57 9.15 5.00
N GLU A 48 -3.58 9.93 4.61
CA GLU A 48 -4.27 10.85 5.52
C GLU A 48 -5.10 10.11 6.57
N MET A 49 -5.68 8.96 6.21
CA MET A 49 -6.32 8.08 7.20
C MET A 49 -5.30 7.58 8.22
N GLY A 50 -4.18 7.01 7.75
CA GLY A 50 -3.13 6.50 8.63
C GLY A 50 -2.63 7.59 9.58
N ARG A 51 -2.38 8.79 9.08
CA ARG A 51 -1.99 9.96 9.90
C ARG A 51 -3.04 10.34 10.94
N LEU A 52 -4.31 10.39 10.56
CA LEU A 52 -5.39 10.76 11.46
C LEU A 52 -5.50 9.80 12.65
N ILE A 53 -5.42 8.49 12.39
CA ILE A 53 -5.67 7.46 13.40
C ILE A 53 -4.46 7.24 14.29
N THR A 54 -3.26 7.29 13.70
CA THR A 54 -2.00 7.05 14.43
C THR A 54 -1.45 8.29 15.10
N GLY A 55 -1.90 9.48 14.69
CA GLY A 55 -1.34 10.76 15.15
C GLY A 55 0.03 11.09 14.55
N SER A 56 0.50 10.33 13.55
CA SER A 56 1.77 10.61 12.88
C SER A 56 1.76 11.97 12.18
N LYS A 57 2.82 12.75 12.38
CA LYS A 57 2.87 14.14 11.92
C LYS A 57 3.43 14.22 10.53
N ASN A 58 4.64 13.70 10.32
CA ASN A 58 5.34 13.78 9.04
C ASN A 58 6.12 12.50 8.71
N PRO A 59 5.43 11.35 8.59
CA PRO A 59 6.10 10.08 8.37
C PRO A 59 6.65 9.91 6.95
N THR A 60 7.68 9.08 6.85
CA THR A 60 8.00 8.34 5.63
C THR A 60 7.00 7.19 5.53
N VAL A 61 6.21 7.17 4.47
CA VAL A 61 5.11 6.23 4.31
C VAL A 61 5.55 5.07 3.43
N LEU A 62 5.44 3.84 3.93
CA LEU A 62 5.48 2.65 3.11
C LEU A 62 4.04 2.26 2.73
N TYR A 63 3.67 2.47 1.46
CA TYR A 63 2.38 2.07 0.93
C TYR A 63 2.49 0.77 0.16
N VAL A 64 1.91 -0.31 0.72
CA VAL A 64 1.98 -1.67 0.19
C VAL A 64 0.60 -2.31 0.10
N SER A 65 0.12 -2.49 -1.13
CA SER A 65 -1.18 -3.11 -1.44
C SER A 65 -1.05 -4.16 -2.56
N GLY A 66 -2.18 -4.75 -2.96
CA GLY A 66 -2.24 -5.64 -4.13
C GLY A 66 -1.78 -4.96 -5.43
N GLY A 67 -1.95 -3.63 -5.54
CA GLY A 67 -1.67 -2.87 -6.76
C GLY A 67 -0.59 -1.80 -6.63
N ASN A 68 -0.12 -1.49 -5.42
CA ASN A 68 0.86 -0.42 -5.19
C ASN A 68 1.99 -0.87 -4.26
N THR A 69 3.20 -0.41 -4.54
CA THR A 69 4.36 -0.55 -3.65
C THR A 69 5.21 0.69 -3.83
N GLN A 70 5.12 1.61 -2.87
CA GLN A 70 5.74 2.94 -2.95
C GLN A 70 6.23 3.38 -1.57
N VAL A 71 7.38 4.04 -1.54
CA VAL A 71 7.90 4.78 -0.39
C VAL A 71 7.69 6.27 -0.66
N ILE A 72 6.86 6.89 0.17
CA ILE A 72 6.32 8.24 -0.06
C ILE A 72 6.69 9.13 1.11
N ALA A 73 7.09 10.38 0.88
CA ALA A 73 7.19 11.37 1.94
C ALA A 73 6.68 12.74 1.50
N TYR A 74 6.24 13.52 2.46
CA TYR A 74 5.70 14.86 2.21
C TYR A 74 6.83 15.87 2.02
N ALA A 75 6.86 16.57 0.89
CA ALA A 75 7.82 17.63 0.61
C ALA A 75 7.24 18.68 -0.36
N LYS A 76 7.34 19.95 0.03
CA LYS A 76 6.84 21.11 -0.76
C LYS A 76 5.36 20.95 -1.15
N GLN A 77 4.50 20.71 -0.15
CA GLN A 77 3.04 20.57 -0.33
C GLN A 77 2.60 19.42 -1.24
N ARG A 78 3.44 18.41 -1.42
CA ARG A 78 3.15 17.24 -2.24
C ARG A 78 3.67 15.99 -1.54
N TYR A 79 2.96 14.88 -1.71
CA TYR A 79 3.48 13.57 -1.35
C TYR A 79 4.32 13.04 -2.50
N ARG A 80 5.63 12.98 -2.31
CA ARG A 80 6.60 12.57 -3.35
C ARG A 80 6.97 11.12 -3.16
N ILE A 81 7.14 10.42 -4.28
CA ILE A 81 7.60 9.04 -4.33
C ILE A 81 9.13 9.07 -4.35
N PHE A 82 9.76 8.45 -3.34
CA PHE A 82 11.21 8.32 -3.22
C PHE A 82 11.71 6.96 -3.71
N GLY A 83 10.85 5.96 -3.66
CA GLY A 83 11.11 4.62 -4.16
C GLY A 83 9.81 3.94 -4.56
N GLU A 84 9.83 3.13 -5.61
CA GLU A 84 8.68 2.35 -6.03
C GLU A 84 9.07 0.98 -6.59
N THR A 85 8.09 0.10 -6.75
CA THR A 85 8.31 -1.12 -7.52
C THR A 85 8.50 -0.79 -9.01
N ILE A 86 9.49 -1.43 -9.64
CA ILE A 86 9.78 -1.28 -11.06
C ILE A 86 8.84 -2.17 -11.90
N ASP A 87 8.28 -3.23 -11.31
CA ASP A 87 7.51 -4.23 -12.02
C ASP A 87 6.09 -4.44 -11.45
N ILE A 88 5.92 -5.33 -10.48
CA ILE A 88 4.64 -5.68 -9.87
C ILE A 88 4.62 -5.20 -8.42
N ALA A 89 3.43 -4.93 -7.89
CA ALA A 89 3.31 -4.64 -6.46
C ALA A 89 3.58 -5.89 -5.61
N VAL A 90 4.05 -5.68 -4.38
CA VAL A 90 4.33 -6.76 -3.43
C VAL A 90 3.09 -7.62 -3.15
N GLY A 91 1.90 -7.01 -3.05
CA GLY A 91 0.68 -7.79 -2.86
C GLY A 91 0.37 -8.69 -4.05
N ASN A 92 0.60 -8.23 -5.29
CA ASN A 92 0.49 -9.08 -6.48
C ASN A 92 1.52 -10.21 -6.48
N CYS A 93 2.74 -9.95 -6.00
CA CYS A 93 3.75 -10.98 -5.80
C CYS A 93 3.27 -12.07 -4.84
N LEU A 94 2.74 -11.68 -3.66
CA LEU A 94 2.16 -12.61 -2.70
C LEU A 94 1.00 -13.41 -3.31
N ASP A 95 0.08 -12.76 -4.01
CA ASP A 95 -1.06 -13.43 -4.65
C ASP A 95 -0.62 -14.46 -5.70
N ARG A 96 0.37 -14.12 -6.54
CA ARG A 96 0.92 -15.04 -7.55
C ARG A 96 1.64 -16.21 -6.90
N PHE A 97 2.42 -15.95 -5.86
CA PHE A 97 3.13 -16.98 -5.13
C PHE A 97 2.16 -17.96 -4.44
N ALA A 98 1.11 -17.46 -3.79
CA ALA A 98 0.06 -18.30 -3.21
C ALA A 98 -0.57 -19.23 -4.24
N ARG A 99 -0.81 -18.73 -5.47
CA ARG A 99 -1.32 -19.54 -6.58
C ARG A 99 -0.35 -20.64 -7.01
N LEU A 100 0.95 -20.37 -7.06
CA LEU A 100 1.97 -21.40 -7.37
C LEU A 100 1.92 -22.55 -6.35
N LEU A 101 1.78 -22.22 -5.07
CA LEU A 101 1.64 -23.18 -3.98
C LEU A 101 0.22 -23.77 -3.81
N LYS A 102 -0.74 -23.38 -4.67
CA LYS A 102 -2.15 -23.79 -4.59
C LYS A 102 -2.79 -23.50 -3.22
N LEU A 103 -2.39 -22.40 -2.59
CA LEU A 103 -2.98 -21.94 -1.33
C LEU A 103 -4.39 -21.38 -1.57
N SER A 104 -5.22 -21.45 -0.54
CA SER A 104 -6.56 -20.85 -0.56
C SER A 104 -6.48 -19.32 -0.72
N ASN A 105 -7.47 -18.74 -1.39
CA ASN A 105 -7.67 -17.29 -1.42
C ASN A 105 -8.48 -16.79 -0.20
N ASP A 106 -9.12 -17.69 0.55
CA ASP A 106 -9.91 -17.35 1.74
C ASP A 106 -9.07 -17.55 3.02
N PRO A 107 -8.98 -16.55 3.93
CA PRO A 107 -9.58 -15.21 3.87
C PRO A 107 -8.83 -14.23 2.95
N SER A 108 -7.52 -14.42 2.79
CA SER A 108 -6.73 -13.75 1.74
C SER A 108 -5.43 -14.53 1.46
N PRO A 109 -4.85 -14.45 0.25
CA PRO A 109 -3.59 -15.09 -0.07
C PRO A 109 -2.45 -14.65 0.86
N GLY A 110 -2.34 -13.35 1.13
CA GLY A 110 -1.31 -12.80 2.04
C GLY A 110 -1.41 -13.33 3.46
N TYR A 111 -2.63 -13.43 4.01
CA TYR A 111 -2.86 -14.03 5.33
C TYR A 111 -2.46 -15.50 5.37
N ASN A 112 -2.81 -16.28 4.33
CA ASN A 112 -2.48 -17.70 4.29
C ASN A 112 -0.97 -17.95 4.16
N ILE A 113 -0.25 -17.11 3.40
CA ILE A 113 1.22 -17.11 3.37
C ILE A 113 1.78 -16.82 4.77
N GLU A 114 1.24 -15.84 5.48
CA GLU A 114 1.69 -15.49 6.83
C GLU A 114 1.49 -16.61 7.84
N GLN A 115 0.36 -17.31 7.81
CA GLN A 115 0.12 -18.44 8.71
C GLN A 115 1.04 -19.63 8.42
N LEU A 116 1.38 -19.88 7.15
CA LEU A 116 2.33 -20.94 6.79
C LEU A 116 3.77 -20.54 7.09
N ALA A 117 4.15 -19.28 6.85
CA ALA A 117 5.48 -18.76 7.16
C ALA A 117 5.86 -18.95 8.63
N LYS A 118 4.89 -18.85 9.56
CA LYS A 118 5.11 -19.11 11.00
C LYS A 118 5.57 -20.53 11.31
N LYS A 119 5.40 -21.48 10.40
CA LYS A 119 5.79 -22.89 10.54
C LYS A 119 7.07 -23.24 9.78
N GLY A 120 7.58 -22.33 8.95
CA GLY A 120 8.82 -22.54 8.19
C GLY A 120 10.03 -22.59 9.12
N GLN A 121 11.00 -23.44 8.78
CA GLN A 121 12.22 -23.66 9.55
C GLN A 121 13.48 -23.48 8.71
N LYS A 122 13.39 -23.73 7.40
CA LYS A 122 14.51 -23.68 6.47
C LYS A 122 14.39 -22.46 5.55
N PHE A 123 15.50 -21.75 5.38
CA PHE A 123 15.57 -20.61 4.48
C PHE A 123 15.98 -21.05 3.07
N ALA A 124 15.10 -20.86 2.10
CA ALA A 124 15.36 -21.03 0.68
C ALA A 124 15.98 -19.74 0.10
N PRO A 125 17.13 -19.81 -0.58
CA PRO A 125 17.76 -18.63 -1.15
C PRO A 125 16.95 -18.09 -2.33
N LEU A 126 16.31 -16.93 -2.15
CA LEU A 126 15.57 -16.23 -3.19
C LEU A 126 16.34 -14.99 -3.67
N PRO A 127 16.12 -14.52 -4.92
CA PRO A 127 16.75 -13.31 -5.43
C PRO A 127 16.41 -12.07 -4.58
N TYR A 128 17.42 -11.32 -4.16
CA TYR A 128 17.27 -10.04 -3.45
C TYR A 128 17.55 -8.89 -4.41
N VAL A 129 16.52 -8.15 -4.83
CA VAL A 129 16.63 -7.17 -5.95
C VAL A 129 16.19 -5.77 -5.53
N VAL A 130 17.13 -5.02 -4.94
CA VAL A 130 16.98 -3.59 -4.63
C VAL A 130 17.88 -2.78 -5.57
N LYS A 131 17.32 -1.73 -6.21
CA LYS A 131 18.03 -0.81 -7.10
C LYS A 131 17.85 0.62 -6.60
N GLY A 132 18.82 1.13 -5.84
CA GLY A 132 18.68 2.44 -5.21
C GLY A 132 17.56 2.43 -4.16
N MET A 133 16.48 3.16 -4.36
CA MET A 133 15.29 3.11 -3.49
C MET A 133 14.14 2.30 -4.12
N ASP A 134 14.37 1.67 -5.26
CA ASP A 134 13.37 0.89 -5.98
C ASP A 134 13.57 -0.62 -5.77
N VAL A 135 12.50 -1.38 -5.99
CA VAL A 135 12.46 -2.85 -5.84
C VAL A 135 11.89 -3.53 -7.07
N SER A 136 12.21 -4.82 -7.27
CA SER A 136 11.62 -5.66 -8.31
C SER A 136 11.31 -7.04 -7.74
N PHE A 137 10.09 -7.53 -7.96
CA PHE A 137 9.63 -8.80 -7.39
C PHE A 137 9.40 -9.90 -8.43
N SER A 138 9.33 -9.57 -9.72
CA SER A 138 9.04 -10.57 -10.77
C SER A 138 10.12 -11.65 -10.85
N GLY A 139 11.39 -11.28 -10.63
CA GLY A 139 12.50 -12.24 -10.64
C GLY A 139 12.40 -13.28 -9.53
N ILE A 140 11.82 -12.92 -8.38
CA ILE A 140 11.56 -13.85 -7.27
C ILE A 140 10.52 -14.88 -7.70
N LEU A 141 9.43 -14.43 -8.32
CA LEU A 141 8.37 -15.33 -8.78
C LEU A 141 8.86 -16.31 -9.84
N SER A 142 9.58 -15.85 -10.85
CA SER A 142 10.15 -16.74 -11.87
C SER A 142 11.14 -17.74 -11.27
N HIS A 143 11.99 -17.28 -10.34
CA HIS A 143 12.94 -18.17 -9.66
C HIS A 143 12.25 -19.29 -8.88
N VAL A 144 11.16 -18.96 -8.17
CA VAL A 144 10.35 -19.94 -7.44
C VAL A 144 9.64 -20.87 -8.41
N GLU A 145 8.98 -20.34 -9.43
CA GLU A 145 8.22 -21.12 -10.43
C GLU A 145 9.10 -22.19 -11.10
N ASP A 146 10.32 -21.82 -11.50
CA ASP A 146 11.26 -22.75 -12.16
C ASP A 146 11.74 -23.89 -11.25
N ARG A 147 11.82 -23.67 -9.93
CA ARG A 147 12.39 -24.63 -8.96
C ARG A 147 11.37 -25.35 -8.11
N LEU A 148 10.13 -24.85 -8.06
CA LEU A 148 9.13 -25.27 -7.10
C LEU A 148 8.91 -26.78 -7.12
N GLN A 149 8.70 -27.36 -8.30
CA GLN A 149 8.45 -28.79 -8.43
C GLN A 149 9.64 -29.62 -7.94
N GLY A 150 10.87 -29.22 -8.29
CA GLY A 150 12.09 -29.88 -7.84
C GLY A 150 12.28 -29.80 -6.32
N TRP A 151 12.00 -28.65 -5.71
CA TRP A 151 12.08 -28.47 -4.26
C TRP A 151 11.05 -29.30 -3.49
N LEU A 152 9.82 -29.39 -4.00
CA LEU A 152 8.76 -30.18 -3.38
C LEU A 152 9.00 -31.69 -3.54
N ASP A 153 9.40 -32.16 -4.72
CA ASP A 153 9.62 -33.59 -4.99
C ASP A 153 10.83 -34.14 -4.22
N SER A 154 11.91 -33.36 -4.14
CA SER A 154 13.10 -33.71 -3.36
C SER A 154 12.91 -33.51 -1.85
N LYS A 155 11.81 -32.88 -1.43
CA LYS A 155 11.57 -32.43 -0.05
C LYS A 155 12.69 -31.54 0.49
N GLU A 156 13.34 -30.79 -0.40
CA GLU A 156 14.40 -29.86 -0.01
C GLU A 156 13.83 -28.68 0.79
N PHE A 157 12.65 -28.19 0.42
CA PHE A 157 11.91 -27.13 1.12
C PHE A 157 10.43 -27.46 1.14
N SER A 158 9.77 -27.24 2.28
CA SER A 158 8.32 -27.35 2.38
C SER A 158 7.61 -26.08 1.90
N PRO A 159 6.29 -26.11 1.62
CA PRO A 159 5.51 -24.89 1.36
C PRO A 159 5.64 -23.84 2.47
N GLU A 160 5.72 -24.27 3.74
CA GLU A 160 5.95 -23.42 4.91
C GLU A 160 7.31 -22.71 4.84
N ASP A 161 8.38 -23.45 4.51
CA ASP A 161 9.73 -22.91 4.33
C ASP A 161 9.78 -21.86 3.22
N LEU A 162 9.08 -22.12 2.11
CA LEU A 162 9.00 -21.19 0.99
C LEU A 162 8.21 -19.93 1.34
N CYS A 163 7.09 -20.05 2.08
CA CYS A 163 6.34 -18.90 2.58
C CYS A 163 7.18 -18.04 3.54
N PHE A 164 7.91 -18.69 4.46
CA PHE A 164 8.86 -18.04 5.36
C PHE A 164 9.93 -17.28 4.59
N SER A 165 10.61 -17.96 3.67
CA SER A 165 11.72 -17.38 2.90
C SER A 165 11.27 -16.21 2.03
N LEU A 166 10.08 -16.31 1.43
CA LEU A 166 9.50 -15.21 0.66
C LEU A 166 9.26 -13.98 1.53
N GLN A 167 8.63 -14.13 2.70
CA GLN A 167 8.36 -13.02 3.60
C GLN A 167 9.65 -12.34 4.06
N GLU A 168 10.64 -13.12 4.52
CA GLU A 168 11.92 -12.57 4.97
C GLU A 168 12.61 -11.76 3.87
N VAL A 169 12.68 -12.29 2.64
CA VAL A 169 13.35 -11.60 1.52
C VAL A 169 12.58 -10.34 1.11
N VAL A 170 11.28 -10.47 0.84
CA VAL A 170 10.46 -9.37 0.33
C VAL A 170 10.32 -8.26 1.35
N PHE A 171 10.11 -8.58 2.63
CA PHE A 171 9.97 -7.56 3.66
C PHE A 171 11.31 -6.90 3.99
N ALA A 172 12.42 -7.65 3.99
CA ALA A 172 13.75 -7.05 4.12
C ALA A 172 14.02 -6.04 2.98
N MET A 173 13.63 -6.36 1.73
CA MET A 173 13.74 -5.41 0.60
C MET A 173 12.92 -4.14 0.84
N LEU A 174 11.68 -4.26 1.33
CA LEU A 174 10.82 -3.11 1.65
C LEU A 174 11.38 -2.25 2.78
N ILE A 175 11.95 -2.87 3.81
CA ILE A 175 12.57 -2.18 4.94
C ILE A 175 13.82 -1.44 4.49
N GLU A 176 14.66 -2.06 3.68
CA GLU A 176 15.88 -1.45 3.15
C GLU A 176 15.56 -0.16 2.35
N ILE A 177 14.59 -0.21 1.42
CA ILE A 177 14.22 0.99 0.67
C ILE A 177 13.54 2.06 1.55
N THR A 178 12.78 1.63 2.56
CA THR A 178 12.14 2.56 3.50
C THR A 178 13.19 3.26 4.36
N GLU A 179 14.18 2.52 4.85
CA GLU A 179 15.29 3.06 5.63
C GLU A 179 16.14 4.05 4.81
N ARG A 180 16.45 3.70 3.55
CA ARG A 180 17.15 4.61 2.63
C ARG A 180 16.38 5.92 2.45
N ALA A 181 15.06 5.85 2.26
CA ALA A 181 14.21 7.03 2.13
C ALA A 181 14.10 7.84 3.43
N MET A 182 14.05 7.19 4.60
CA MET A 182 14.09 7.89 5.90
C MET A 182 15.38 8.69 6.06
N ALA A 183 16.52 8.08 5.74
CA ALA A 183 17.81 8.77 5.78
C ALA A 183 17.84 9.98 4.83
N HIS A 184 17.29 9.83 3.63
CA HIS A 184 17.23 10.92 2.64
C HIS A 184 16.28 12.06 3.07
N THR A 185 15.18 11.74 3.74
CA THR A 185 14.14 12.70 4.15
C THR A 185 14.36 13.25 5.55
N CYS A 186 15.35 12.74 6.28
CA CYS A 186 15.60 13.05 7.70
C CYS A 186 14.35 12.82 8.58
N SER A 187 13.55 11.79 8.26
CA SER A 187 12.35 11.45 9.01
C SER A 187 12.66 10.46 10.15
N ASN A 188 12.04 10.68 11.31
CA ASN A 188 12.07 9.78 12.46
C ASN A 188 10.71 9.09 12.69
N GLU A 189 9.82 9.14 11.71
CA GLU A 189 8.51 8.50 11.74
C GLU A 189 8.35 7.63 10.48
N VAL A 190 7.91 6.39 10.65
CA VAL A 190 7.45 5.53 9.55
C VAL A 190 5.97 5.29 9.69
N LEU A 191 5.23 5.35 8.59
CA LEU A 191 3.82 4.96 8.54
C LEU A 191 3.63 3.84 7.53
N ILE A 192 3.10 2.70 7.95
CA ILE A 192 2.74 1.60 7.05
C ILE A 192 1.25 1.71 6.71
N VAL A 193 0.91 1.69 5.42
CA VAL A 193 -0.47 1.69 4.91
C VAL A 193 -0.65 0.70 3.76
N GLY A 194 -1.90 0.37 3.45
CA GLY A 194 -2.26 -0.64 2.46
C GLY A 194 -2.41 -2.04 3.06
N GLY A 195 -3.12 -2.92 2.34
CA GLY A 195 -3.53 -4.23 2.88
C GLY A 195 -2.37 -5.17 3.22
N VAL A 196 -1.23 -5.08 2.52
CA VAL A 196 -0.03 -5.87 2.89
C VAL A 196 0.61 -5.31 4.17
N GLY A 197 0.35 -4.05 4.48
CA GLY A 197 0.78 -3.38 5.70
C GLY A 197 0.19 -3.99 6.97
N CYS A 198 -0.89 -4.77 6.88
CA CYS A 198 -1.48 -5.49 8.01
C CYS A 198 -0.62 -6.68 8.48
N ASN A 199 0.35 -7.13 7.68
CA ASN A 199 1.15 -8.30 8.00
C ASN A 199 2.02 -8.08 9.25
N GLU A 200 1.88 -8.94 10.25
CA GLU A 200 2.53 -8.79 11.55
C GLU A 200 4.05 -8.89 11.41
N ARG A 201 4.53 -9.77 10.51
CA ARG A 201 5.97 -9.96 10.29
C ARG A 201 6.61 -8.71 9.68
N LEU A 202 5.99 -8.09 8.68
CA LEU A 202 6.42 -6.82 8.10
C LEU A 202 6.47 -5.72 9.18
N GLN A 203 5.42 -5.58 9.99
CA GLN A 203 5.38 -4.59 11.07
C GLN A 203 6.47 -4.85 12.13
N GLN A 204 6.70 -6.11 12.51
CA GLN A 204 7.76 -6.49 13.46
C GLN A 204 9.14 -6.12 12.95
N MET A 205 9.47 -6.49 11.71
CA MET A 205 10.77 -6.20 11.11
C MET A 205 10.98 -4.69 10.94
N MET A 206 9.94 -3.94 10.51
CA MET A 206 10.00 -2.49 10.42
C MET A 206 10.19 -1.83 11.79
N ASN A 207 9.56 -2.36 12.84
CA ASN A 207 9.69 -1.84 14.21
C ASN A 207 11.11 -2.01 14.74
N ILE A 208 11.80 -3.11 14.39
CA ILE A 208 13.21 -3.32 14.74
C ILE A 208 14.07 -2.22 14.10
N MET A 209 13.95 -2.02 12.78
CA MET A 209 14.68 -0.96 12.06
C MET A 209 14.39 0.43 12.64
N CYS A 210 13.12 0.73 12.95
CA CYS A 210 12.75 2.02 13.56
C CYS A 210 13.43 2.21 14.92
N LYS A 211 13.41 1.19 15.80
CA LYS A 211 14.04 1.26 17.13
C LYS A 211 15.55 1.48 17.04
N GLU A 212 16.24 0.79 16.14
CA GLU A 212 17.68 0.94 15.92
C GLU A 212 18.06 2.37 15.47
N ARG A 213 17.13 3.09 14.85
CA ARG A 213 17.29 4.47 14.38
C ARG A 213 16.73 5.53 15.33
N ASN A 214 16.22 5.16 16.50
CA ASN A 214 15.45 6.06 17.38
C ASN A 214 14.24 6.72 16.67
N ALA A 215 13.60 5.98 15.78
CA ALA A 215 12.39 6.36 15.06
C ALA A 215 11.15 5.63 15.61
N ILE A 216 9.97 6.13 15.25
CA ILE A 216 8.69 5.57 15.67
C ILE A 216 7.99 4.93 14.47
N LEU A 217 7.59 3.67 14.63
CA LEU A 217 6.69 3.00 13.70
C LEU A 217 5.24 3.31 14.04
N TYR A 218 4.51 3.78 13.04
CA TYR A 218 3.07 3.86 13.02
C TYR A 218 2.52 2.83 12.03
N ALA A 219 1.66 1.96 12.51
CA ALA A 219 0.92 1.00 11.70
C ALA A 219 -0.51 0.92 12.23
N THR A 220 -1.44 0.46 11.39
CA THR A 220 -2.83 0.24 11.78
C THR A 220 -3.22 -1.20 11.52
N ASP A 221 -4.34 -1.62 12.11
CA ASP A 221 -4.95 -2.90 11.80
C ASP A 221 -5.78 -2.84 10.50
N GLU A 222 -6.35 -3.99 10.14
CA GLU A 222 -7.14 -4.18 8.93
C GLU A 222 -8.31 -3.21 8.78
N ARG A 223 -8.87 -2.65 9.86
CA ARG A 223 -10.02 -1.74 9.79
C ARG A 223 -9.72 -0.47 8.99
N PHE A 224 -8.45 -0.08 8.95
CA PHE A 224 -8.01 1.19 8.34
C PHE A 224 -6.88 1.02 7.32
N CYS A 225 -6.10 -0.06 7.39
CA CYS A 225 -5.05 -0.35 6.40
C CYS A 225 -5.59 -0.79 5.04
N ILE A 226 -6.75 -1.47 5.00
CA ILE A 226 -7.36 -1.94 3.74
C ILE A 226 -8.20 -0.86 3.08
N ASP A 227 -8.52 -1.06 1.80
CA ASP A 227 -9.38 -0.15 1.05
C ASP A 227 -10.76 0.00 1.71
N ASN A 228 -11.09 1.24 2.11
CA ASN A 228 -12.37 1.55 2.74
C ASN A 228 -12.89 2.92 2.30
N GLY A 229 -14.20 3.14 2.40
CA GLY A 229 -14.80 4.43 2.02
C GLY A 229 -14.45 5.57 2.97
N LEU A 230 -14.08 5.27 4.22
CA LEU A 230 -13.75 6.27 5.23
C LEU A 230 -12.46 7.02 4.87
N MET A 231 -11.45 6.35 4.31
CA MET A 231 -10.18 6.99 3.93
C MET A 231 -10.40 8.05 2.83
N ILE A 232 -11.34 7.79 1.94
CA ILE A 232 -11.76 8.71 0.87
C ILE A 232 -12.56 9.86 1.45
N ALA A 233 -13.44 9.59 2.41
CA ALA A 233 -14.18 10.64 3.11
C ALA A 233 -13.25 11.56 3.92
N VAL A 234 -12.23 11.02 4.61
CA VAL A 234 -11.25 11.79 5.39
C VAL A 234 -10.43 12.71 4.48
N ALA A 235 -9.77 12.15 3.47
CA ALA A 235 -8.97 12.96 2.54
C ALA A 235 -9.84 13.94 1.74
N GLY A 236 -11.03 13.53 1.32
CA GLY A 236 -11.99 14.40 0.64
C GLY A 236 -12.49 15.55 1.51
N LEU A 237 -12.73 15.32 2.81
CA LEU A 237 -13.11 16.38 3.75
C LEU A 237 -11.98 17.38 3.97
N LEU A 238 -10.72 16.91 4.09
CA LEU A 238 -9.55 17.78 4.19
C LEU A 238 -9.40 18.65 2.95
N GLN A 239 -9.52 18.06 1.77
CA GLN A 239 -9.48 18.78 0.49
C GLN A 239 -10.64 19.77 0.37
N TYR A 240 -11.86 19.36 0.72
CA TYR A 240 -13.05 20.21 0.66
C TYR A 240 -12.92 21.45 1.55
N LYS A 241 -12.46 21.28 2.79
CA LYS A 241 -12.27 22.39 3.72
C LYS A 241 -11.21 23.39 3.25
N SER A 242 -10.21 22.91 2.51
CA SER A 242 -9.12 23.77 2.02
C SER A 242 -9.42 24.43 0.67
N ASN A 243 -10.00 23.71 -0.29
CA ASN A 243 -10.10 24.15 -1.70
C ASN A 243 -11.55 24.13 -2.23
N GLY A 244 -12.52 23.71 -1.41
CA GLY A 244 -13.91 23.54 -1.86
C GLY A 244 -14.12 22.30 -2.74
N PRO A 245 -15.25 22.23 -3.46
CA PRO A 245 -15.59 21.08 -4.29
C PRO A 245 -14.73 20.99 -5.54
N THR A 246 -14.61 19.77 -6.08
CA THR A 246 -13.98 19.56 -7.38
C THR A 246 -14.90 20.09 -8.50
N PRO A 247 -14.38 20.88 -9.47
CA PRO A 247 -15.16 21.31 -10.62
C PRO A 247 -15.81 20.12 -11.34
N TRP A 248 -17.06 20.26 -11.74
CA TRP A 248 -17.86 19.15 -12.30
C TRP A 248 -17.21 18.47 -13.52
N LEU A 249 -16.51 19.23 -14.37
CA LEU A 249 -15.79 18.68 -15.52
C LEU A 249 -14.53 17.88 -15.12
N GLN A 250 -14.04 18.06 -13.89
CA GLN A 250 -12.86 17.39 -13.36
C GLN A 250 -13.20 16.18 -12.47
N THR A 251 -14.49 15.90 -12.24
CA THR A 251 -14.95 14.70 -11.52
C THR A 251 -14.98 13.46 -12.43
N THR A 252 -13.86 13.22 -13.11
CA THR A 252 -13.59 12.06 -13.95
C THR A 252 -12.85 10.97 -13.16
N CYS A 253 -12.50 9.87 -13.82
CA CYS A 253 -11.55 8.88 -13.30
C CYS A 253 -10.19 8.98 -14.01
N VAL A 254 -9.11 8.64 -13.31
CA VAL A 254 -7.74 8.62 -13.83
C VAL A 254 -7.04 7.35 -13.35
N GLN A 255 -6.73 6.42 -14.26
CA GLN A 255 -6.12 5.14 -13.87
C GLN A 255 -4.72 5.30 -13.27
N ARG A 256 -3.92 6.21 -13.85
CA ARG A 256 -2.53 6.49 -13.45
C ARG A 256 -2.44 7.84 -12.75
N TYR A 257 -3.19 8.01 -11.67
CA TYR A 257 -3.17 9.25 -10.90
C TYR A 257 -1.99 9.24 -9.92
N ARG A 258 -0.89 9.92 -10.25
CA ARG A 258 0.28 9.87 -9.37
C ARG A 258 0.04 10.64 -8.08
N THR A 259 0.66 10.17 -7.00
CA THR A 259 0.55 10.78 -5.67
C THR A 259 1.21 12.17 -5.62
N ASP A 260 2.27 12.37 -6.39
CA ASP A 260 3.04 13.61 -6.48
C ASP A 260 2.36 14.70 -7.33
N ASP A 261 1.39 14.34 -8.16
CA ASP A 261 0.59 15.28 -8.95
C ASP A 261 -0.40 16.09 -8.10
N VAL A 262 -0.73 15.62 -6.89
CA VAL A 262 -1.74 16.25 -6.04
C VAL A 262 -1.11 17.29 -5.12
N LEU A 263 -1.65 18.52 -5.18
CA LEU A 263 -1.32 19.58 -4.24
C LEU A 263 -2.06 19.34 -2.92
N ILE A 264 -1.31 19.27 -1.82
CA ILE A 264 -1.82 19.06 -0.47
C ILE A 264 -1.96 20.43 0.20
N SER A 265 -3.10 21.07 -0.03
CA SER A 265 -3.37 22.45 0.41
C SER A 265 -3.74 22.57 1.90
N TRP A 266 -4.12 21.47 2.54
CA TRP A 266 -4.47 21.42 3.97
C TRP A 266 -3.25 21.23 4.89
N ARG A 267 -2.04 21.04 4.34
CA ARG A 267 -0.79 20.93 5.11
C ARG A 267 0.13 22.10 4.75
N LYS A 268 0.82 22.64 5.77
CA LYS A 268 1.84 23.68 5.64
C LYS A 268 3.23 23.07 5.83
#